data_AF-A0A837I4Y8-F1
#
_entry.id   AF-A0A837I4Y8-F1
#
_cell.length_a   1.000
_cell.length_b   1.000
_cell.length_c   1.000
_cell.angle_alpha   90.00
_cell.angle_beta   90.00
_cell.angle_gamma   90.00
#
_symmetry.space_group_name_H-M   'P 1'
#
loop_
_entity.id
_entity.type
_entity.pdbx_description
1 polymer ?
#
loop_
_entity_poly.entity_id
_entity_poly.type
_entity_poly.pdbx_seq_one_letter_code
_entity_poly.pdbx_strand_id
1 'polypeptide(L)'
;MRAAIYNPYLDTLGGGERYTAAFAEVLAKNGYIVDMQWKDTGIKGALEKRFGIALDGVNIVNDVKRGDGYDLCFWVSDGSIPILHARKNILHFQVPFHGVNGKSLINKMKFFRINKVICNSNFTKNIIDKEFGIKSV
;
A
#
# COMPACT_ATOMS: atom_id res chain seq x y z
N MET A 1 7.90 15.14 -6.71
CA MET A 1 6.85 14.74 -5.75
C MET A 1 7.38 13.58 -4.90
N ARG A 2 6.88 13.40 -3.68
CA ARG A 2 7.31 12.29 -2.79
C ARG A 2 6.21 11.25 -2.60
N ALA A 3 6.55 9.98 -2.72
CA ALA A 3 5.64 8.86 -2.48
C ALA A 3 6.15 7.93 -1.38
N ALA A 4 5.28 7.61 -0.42
CA ALA A 4 5.50 6.58 0.58
C ALA A 4 4.77 5.30 0.17
N ILE A 5 5.44 4.16 0.26
CA ILE A 5 4.85 2.85 0.01
C ILE A 5 5.05 1.99 1.25
N TYR A 6 3.97 1.41 1.77
CA TYR A 6 4.02 0.46 2.88
C TYR A 6 3.30 -0.83 2.53
N ASN A 7 3.97 -1.96 2.73
CA ASN A 7 3.39 -3.29 2.67
C ASN A 7 3.83 -4.08 3.91
N PRO A 8 2.90 -4.50 4.80
CA PRO A 8 3.24 -5.23 6.02
C PRO A 8 3.81 -6.63 5.75
N TYR A 9 3.75 -7.12 4.51
CA TYR A 9 4.17 -8.46 4.10
C TYR A 9 5.37 -8.46 3.15
N LEU A 10 6.16 -7.38 3.10
CA LEU A 10 7.18 -7.17 2.06
C LEU A 10 8.24 -8.28 1.97
N ASP A 11 8.52 -8.98 3.08
CA ASP A 11 9.45 -10.10 3.19
C ASP A 11 8.85 -11.47 2.79
N THR A 12 7.55 -11.53 2.49
CA THR A 12 6.92 -12.77 1.99
C THR A 12 7.41 -13.12 0.57
N LEU A 13 7.83 -12.11 -0.19
CA LEU A 13 8.36 -12.26 -1.56
C LEU A 13 7.41 -13.07 -2.48
N GLY A 14 6.10 -12.86 -2.29
CA GLY A 14 5.02 -13.49 -3.03
C GLY A 14 4.45 -12.61 -4.14
N GLY A 15 3.25 -12.96 -4.60
CA GLY A 15 2.58 -12.20 -5.67
C GLY A 15 2.21 -10.78 -5.25
N GLY A 16 1.83 -10.57 -3.99
CA GLY A 16 1.47 -9.25 -3.46
C GLY A 16 2.63 -8.26 -3.50
N GLU A 17 3.82 -8.74 -3.16
CA GLU A 17 5.06 -7.97 -3.11
C GLU A 17 5.53 -7.58 -4.51
N ARG A 18 5.31 -8.44 -5.51
CA ARG A 18 5.56 -8.10 -6.91
C ARG A 18 4.76 -6.88 -7.36
N TYR A 19 3.48 -6.77 -6.96
CA TYR A 19 2.67 -5.59 -7.27
C TYR A 19 3.21 -4.33 -6.59
N THR A 20 3.60 -4.45 -5.32
CA THR A 20 4.21 -3.34 -4.57
C THR A 20 5.50 -2.85 -5.23
N ALA A 21 6.38 -3.77 -5.64
CA ALA A 21 7.62 -3.45 -6.35
C ALA A 21 7.36 -2.81 -7.73
N ALA A 22 6.42 -3.35 -8.52
CA ALA A 22 6.06 -2.77 -9.82
C ALA A 22 5.46 -1.36 -9.67
N PHE A 23 4.64 -1.15 -8.64
CA PHE A 23 4.07 0.18 -8.37
C PHE A 23 5.16 1.19 -8.00
N ALA A 24 6.14 0.78 -7.18
CA ALA A 24 7.29 1.60 -6.84
C ALA A 24 8.11 1.98 -8.08
N GLU A 25 8.41 1.00 -8.95
CA GLU A 25 9.13 1.21 -10.20
C GLU A 25 8.40 2.22 -11.11
N VAL A 26 7.09 2.04 -11.32
CA VAL A 26 6.29 2.96 -12.14
C VAL A 26 6.31 4.37 -11.57
N LEU A 27 6.17 4.54 -10.25
CA LEU A 27 6.24 5.87 -9.63
C LEU A 27 7.62 6.52 -9.82
N ALA A 28 8.69 5.76 -9.61
CA ALA A 28 10.06 6.24 -9.82
C ALA A 28 10.27 6.69 -11.28
N LYS A 29 9.84 5.87 -12.26
CA LYS A 29 9.88 6.23 -13.69
C LYS A 29 9.06 7.47 -14.04
N ASN A 30 8.04 7.79 -13.25
CA ASN A 30 7.22 9.00 -13.40
C ASN A 30 7.76 10.20 -12.58
N GLY A 31 9.00 10.14 -12.09
CA GLY A 31 9.67 11.27 -11.43
C GLY A 31 9.31 11.47 -9.95
N TYR A 32 8.72 10.46 -9.30
CA TYR A 32 8.57 10.49 -7.84
C TYR A 32 9.87 10.09 -7.15
N ILE A 33 10.16 10.75 -6.03
CA ILE A 33 11.08 10.22 -5.03
C ILE A 33 10.28 9.22 -4.21
N VAL A 34 10.60 7.93 -4.34
CA VAL A 34 9.84 6.83 -3.74
C VAL A 34 10.59 6.30 -2.52
N ASP A 35 9.92 6.35 -1.37
CA ASP A 35 10.40 5.79 -0.11
C ASP A 35 9.52 4.57 0.24
N MET A 36 10.07 3.37 0.07
CA MET A 36 9.47 2.13 0.57
C MET A 36 9.77 1.98 2.05
N GLN A 37 8.73 1.96 2.87
CA GLN A 37 8.80 1.96 4.31
C GLN A 37 8.87 0.51 4.83
N TRP A 38 10.07 0.05 5.18
CA TRP A 38 10.31 -1.31 5.65
C TRP A 38 11.47 -1.38 6.63
N LYS A 39 11.32 -2.24 7.65
CA LYS A 39 12.28 -2.41 8.77
C LYS A 39 13.70 -2.76 8.32
N ASP A 40 13.84 -3.54 7.25
CA ASP A 40 15.13 -4.06 6.76
C ASP A 40 15.48 -3.46 5.39
N THR A 41 16.51 -2.61 5.35
CA THR A 41 16.98 -1.99 4.11
C THR A 41 17.54 -2.98 3.09
N GLY A 42 17.97 -4.18 3.52
CA GLY A 42 18.47 -5.24 2.66
C GLY A 42 17.40 -5.87 1.76
N ILE A 43 16.10 -5.62 2.02
CA ILE A 43 14.98 -6.19 1.28
C ILE A 43 15.00 -5.84 -0.22
N LYS A 44 15.61 -4.70 -0.59
CA LYS A 44 15.66 -4.22 -1.97
C LYS A 44 16.28 -5.26 -2.91
N GLY A 45 17.47 -5.77 -2.57
CA GLY A 45 18.16 -6.76 -3.40
C GLY A 45 17.39 -8.08 -3.51
N ALA A 46 16.66 -8.47 -2.46
CA ALA A 46 15.80 -9.65 -2.50
C ALA A 46 14.60 -9.46 -3.44
N LEU A 47 13.95 -8.28 -3.42
CA LEU A 47 12.85 -7.94 -4.32
C LEU A 47 13.31 -7.91 -5.78
N GLU A 48 14.43 -7.26 -6.08
CA GLU A 48 14.99 -7.15 -7.42
C GLU A 48 15.36 -8.55 -7.96
N LYS A 49 16.07 -9.35 -7.17
CA LYS A 49 16.47 -10.72 -7.55
C LYS A 49 15.26 -11.63 -7.76
N ARG A 50 14.24 -11.52 -6.91
CA ARG A 50 13.07 -12.41 -6.96
C ARG A 50 12.16 -12.09 -8.13
N PHE A 51 11.92 -10.81 -8.42
CA PHE A 51 10.90 -10.38 -9.38
C PHE A 51 11.46 -9.87 -10.70
N GLY A 52 12.77 -9.64 -10.80
CA GLY A 52 13.39 -9.06 -12.00
C GLY A 52 12.94 -7.63 -12.29
N ILE A 53 12.51 -6.89 -11.25
CA ILE A 53 12.08 -5.49 -11.34
C ILE A 53 13.23 -4.63 -10.84
N ALA A 54 13.69 -3.67 -11.66
CA ALA A 54 14.71 -2.73 -11.23
C ALA A 54 14.09 -1.68 -10.31
N LEU A 55 14.57 -1.56 -9.08
CA LEU A 55 14.11 -0.56 -8.12
C LEU A 55 15.05 0.66 -8.09
N ASP A 56 15.57 1.03 -9.26
CA ASP A 56 16.39 2.22 -9.45
C ASP A 56 15.61 3.48 -9.02
N GLY A 57 16.22 4.32 -8.19
CA GLY A 57 15.55 5.51 -7.66
C GLY A 57 14.51 5.26 -6.55
N VAL A 58 14.33 4.00 -6.11
CA VAL A 58 13.53 3.66 -4.92
C VAL A 58 14.42 3.52 -3.69
N ASN A 59 14.11 4.26 -2.65
CA ASN A 59 14.77 4.18 -1.34
C ASN A 59 14.03 3.18 -0.44
N ILE A 60 14.77 2.47 0.41
CA ILE A 60 14.18 1.75 1.55
C ILE A 60 14.45 2.56 2.82
N VAL A 61 13.39 2.93 3.54
CA VAL A 61 13.48 3.67 4.80
C VAL A 61 12.87 2.85 5.93
N ASN A 62 13.48 2.87 7.10
CA ASN A 62 13.06 2.08 8.26
C ASN A 62 11.87 2.69 9.02
N ASP A 63 11.52 3.94 8.73
CA ASP A 63 10.45 4.66 9.42
C ASP A 63 9.11 4.60 8.66
N VAL A 64 8.03 4.26 9.38
CA VAL A 64 6.67 4.17 8.85
C VAL A 64 5.90 5.44 9.22
N LYS A 65 6.11 6.50 8.44
CA LYS A 65 5.49 7.82 8.67
C LYS A 65 4.00 7.89 8.32
N ARG A 66 3.38 6.79 7.85
CA ARG A 66 1.96 6.74 7.45
C ARG A 66 1.58 7.88 6.48
N GLY A 67 2.49 8.21 5.57
CA GLY A 67 2.30 9.27 4.58
C GLY A 67 2.59 10.70 5.06
N ASP A 68 2.99 10.93 6.31
CA ASP A 68 3.35 12.27 6.77
C ASP A 68 4.57 12.84 6.02
N GLY A 69 4.42 14.05 5.47
CA GLY A 69 5.40 14.69 4.59
C GLY A 69 5.40 14.20 3.13
N TYR A 70 4.44 13.37 2.71
CA TYR A 70 4.36 12.83 1.35
C TYR A 70 3.18 13.39 0.54
N ASP A 71 3.37 13.47 -0.78
CA ASP A 71 2.30 13.81 -1.71
C ASP A 71 1.38 12.60 -1.97
N LEU A 72 1.95 11.40 -1.96
CA LEU A 72 1.25 10.13 -2.19
C LEU A 72 1.63 9.11 -1.10
N CYS A 73 0.64 8.41 -0.56
CA CYS A 73 0.86 7.21 0.26
C CYS A 73 0.10 6.04 -0.36
N PHE A 74 0.80 4.96 -0.66
CA PHE A 74 0.23 3.68 -1.06
C PHE A 74 0.41 2.67 0.07
N TRP A 75 -0.70 2.19 0.61
CA TRP A 75 -0.70 1.33 1.78
C TRP A 75 -1.39 0.00 1.46
N VAL A 76 -0.67 -1.12 1.60
CA VAL A 76 -1.27 -2.45 1.54
C VAL A 76 -1.88 -2.79 2.90
N SER A 77 -3.19 -3.07 2.92
CA SER A 77 -3.91 -3.38 4.14
C SER A 77 -3.74 -4.86 4.54
N ASP A 78 -3.56 -5.07 5.85
CA ASP A 78 -3.63 -6.35 6.56
C ASP A 78 -5.04 -6.65 7.11
N GLY A 79 -6.05 -5.90 6.67
CA GLY A 79 -7.43 -5.95 7.17
C GLY A 79 -7.76 -4.77 8.08
N SER A 80 -6.75 -4.01 8.52
CA SER A 80 -6.94 -2.77 9.26
C SER A 80 -6.99 -1.54 8.35
N ILE A 81 -7.68 -0.49 8.81
CA ILE A 81 -7.65 0.83 8.18
C ILE A 81 -6.66 1.71 8.96
N PRO A 82 -5.55 2.15 8.34
CA PRO A 82 -4.60 3.06 8.97
C PRO A 82 -5.12 4.51 8.96
N ILE A 83 -4.59 5.33 9.87
CA ILE A 83 -4.70 6.79 9.76
C ILE A 83 -3.54 7.24 8.88
N LEU A 84 -3.86 7.83 7.72
CA LEU A 84 -2.86 8.26 6.73
C LEU A 84 -2.84 9.77 6.59
N HIS A 85 -1.64 10.33 6.47
CA HIS A 85 -1.40 11.77 6.53
C HIS A 85 -0.93 12.40 5.21
N ALA A 86 -0.73 11.61 4.13
CA ALA A 86 -0.32 12.18 2.84
C ALA A 86 -1.45 12.99 2.19
N ARG A 87 -1.08 13.81 1.19
CA ARG A 87 -2.03 14.60 0.38
C ARG A 87 -2.98 13.70 -0.41
N LYS A 88 -2.47 12.58 -0.94
CA LYS A 88 -3.25 11.54 -1.62
C LYS A 88 -2.94 10.18 -0.97
N ASN A 89 -3.96 9.51 -0.46
CA ASN A 89 -3.85 8.21 0.18
C ASN A 89 -4.59 7.16 -0.64
N ILE A 90 -3.87 6.11 -1.02
CA ILE A 90 -4.38 4.93 -1.71
C ILE A 90 -4.26 3.75 -0.75
N LEU A 91 -5.39 3.13 -0.42
CA LEU A 91 -5.43 1.90 0.36
C LEU A 91 -5.67 0.71 -0.58
N HIS A 92 -4.82 -0.31 -0.49
CA HIS A 92 -4.89 -1.49 -1.35
C HIS A 92 -5.22 -2.74 -0.56
N PHE A 93 -6.23 -3.49 -1.00
CA PHE A 93 -6.57 -4.79 -0.46
C PHE A 93 -6.21 -5.89 -1.46
N GLN A 94 -5.39 -6.84 -1.01
CA GLN A 94 -5.03 -8.04 -1.78
C GLN A 94 -5.73 -9.29 -1.27
N VAL A 95 -6.25 -9.25 -0.04
CA VAL A 95 -6.91 -10.35 0.67
C VAL A 95 -8.39 -9.99 0.86
N PRO A 96 -9.32 -10.92 0.59
CA PRO A 96 -10.75 -10.73 0.83
C PRO A 96 -11.09 -10.85 2.32
N PHE A 97 -10.83 -9.79 3.10
CA PHE A 97 -11.09 -9.82 4.54
C PHE A 97 -12.59 -9.93 4.88
N HIS A 98 -12.89 -10.74 5.89
CA HIS A 98 -14.23 -10.96 6.42
C HIS A 98 -14.21 -10.84 7.95
N GLY A 99 -15.28 -10.30 8.53
CA GLY A 99 -15.46 -10.31 9.99
C GLY A 99 -14.45 -9.44 10.73
N VAL A 100 -13.91 -8.41 10.06
CA VAL A 100 -12.96 -7.45 10.65
C VAL A 100 -13.66 -6.21 11.23
N ASN A 101 -14.99 -6.26 11.29
CA ASN A 101 -15.84 -5.16 11.75
C ASN A 101 -15.58 -3.87 10.93
N GLY A 102 -15.48 -4.01 9.61
CA GLY A 102 -15.09 -2.94 8.69
C GLY A 102 -15.97 -1.68 8.78
N LYS A 103 -17.25 -1.84 9.14
CA LYS A 103 -18.26 -0.76 9.21
C LYS A 103 -18.28 0.03 10.51
N SER A 104 -17.33 -0.21 11.42
CA SER A 104 -17.24 0.55 12.67
C SER A 104 -17.12 2.06 12.40
N LEU A 105 -17.63 2.88 13.34
CA LEU A 105 -17.56 4.34 13.25
C LEU A 105 -16.11 4.84 13.11
N ILE A 106 -15.19 4.21 13.84
CA ILE A 106 -13.76 4.52 13.78
C ILE A 106 -13.22 4.30 12.36
N ASN A 107 -13.53 3.18 11.71
CA ASN A 107 -13.08 2.92 10.34
C ASN A 107 -13.69 3.91 9.34
N LYS A 108 -14.98 4.24 9.50
CA LYS A 108 -15.63 5.29 8.68
C LYS A 108 -14.90 6.62 8.77
N MET A 109 -14.50 7.04 9.98
CA MET A 109 -13.71 8.26 10.16
C MET A 109 -12.34 8.18 9.49
N LYS A 110 -11.65 7.02 9.58
CA LYS A 110 -10.35 6.85 8.94
C LYS A 110 -10.44 6.88 7.41
N PHE A 111 -11.51 6.32 6.83
CA PHE A 111 -11.77 6.37 5.38
C PHE A 111 -11.94 7.79 4.84
N PHE A 112 -12.30 8.78 5.66
CA PHE A 112 -12.36 10.18 5.23
C PHE A 112 -11.04 10.69 4.66
N ARG A 113 -9.90 10.17 5.13
CA ARG A 113 -8.58 10.53 4.63
C ARG A 113 -8.09 9.65 3.47
N ILE A 114 -8.84 8.62 3.09
CA ILE A 114 -8.47 7.71 2.01
C ILE A 114 -9.13 8.20 0.72
N ASN A 115 -8.31 8.56 -0.27
CA ASN A 115 -8.80 9.08 -1.54
C ASN A 115 -9.26 7.97 -2.49
N LYS A 116 -8.61 6.80 -2.43
CA LYS A 116 -8.96 5.66 -3.27
C LYS A 116 -8.70 4.35 -2.54
N VAL A 117 -9.64 3.44 -2.64
CA VAL A 117 -9.45 2.04 -2.24
C VAL A 117 -9.34 1.21 -3.51
N ILE A 118 -8.31 0.37 -3.61
CA ILE A 118 -8.03 -0.48 -4.76
C ILE A 118 -8.09 -1.94 -4.32
N CYS A 119 -8.60 -2.81 -5.19
CA CYS A 119 -8.55 -4.25 -5.02
C CYS A 119 -7.82 -4.90 -6.21
N ASN A 120 -7.10 -5.99 -5.96
CA ASN A 120 -6.40 -6.74 -6.99
C ASN A 120 -7.32 -7.55 -7.93
N SER A 121 -8.59 -7.74 -7.56
CA SER A 121 -9.56 -8.48 -8.36
C SER A 121 -11.00 -8.09 -8.03
N ASN A 122 -11.92 -8.38 -8.95
CA ASN A 122 -13.37 -8.22 -8.72
C ASN A 122 -13.87 -9.11 -7.57
N PHE A 123 -13.23 -10.26 -7.35
CA PHE A 123 -13.57 -11.15 -6.22
C PHE A 123 -13.26 -10.47 -4.87
N THR A 124 -12.03 -9.98 -4.70
CA THR A 124 -11.62 -9.23 -3.49
C THR A 124 -12.50 -8.00 -3.30
N LYS A 125 -12.74 -7.25 -4.37
CA LYS A 125 -13.60 -6.07 -4.39
C LYS A 125 -15.00 -6.35 -3.85
N ASN A 126 -15.67 -7.38 -4.35
CA ASN A 126 -17.04 -7.72 -3.93
C ASN A 126 -17.14 -7.99 -2.42
N ILE A 127 -16.08 -8.54 -1.83
CA ILE A 127 -16.00 -8.85 -0.42
C ILE A 127 -15.66 -7.59 0.39
N ILE A 128 -14.63 -6.85 0.00
CA ILE A 128 -14.15 -5.65 0.70
C ILE A 128 -15.20 -4.54 0.70
N ASP A 129 -15.86 -4.30 -0.43
CA ASP A 129 -16.91 -3.28 -0.52
C ASP A 129 -18.07 -3.61 0.43
N LYS A 130 -18.43 -4.90 0.55
CA LYS A 130 -19.46 -5.35 1.49
C LYS A 130 -19.00 -5.30 2.95
N GLU A 131 -17.78 -5.70 3.25
CA GLU A 131 -17.21 -5.75 4.61
C GLU A 131 -17.04 -4.34 5.19
N PHE A 132 -16.52 -3.39 4.40
CA PHE A 132 -16.23 -2.03 4.86
C PHE A 132 -17.32 -1.00 4.51
N GLY A 133 -18.27 -1.34 3.63
CA GLY A 133 -19.33 -0.43 3.20
C GLY A 133 -18.82 0.72 2.33
N ILE A 134 -17.90 0.42 1.42
CA ILE A 134 -17.22 1.37 0.54
C ILE A 134 -17.40 0.99 -0.93
N LYS A 135 -16.85 1.79 -1.84
CA LYS A 135 -16.73 1.47 -3.28
C LYS A 135 -15.26 1.55 -3.68
N SER A 136 -14.60 0.39 -3.79
CA SER A 136 -13.23 0.28 -4.30
C SER A 136 -13.17 0.37 -5.83
N VAL A 137 -11.97 0.32 -6.40
CA VAL A 137 -11.70 0.09 -7.83
C VAL A 137 -10.95 -1.20 -8.01
#